data_AF-A0A8H9IG92-F1
#
_entry.id   AF-A0A8H9IG92-F1
#
_cell.length_a   1.000
_cell.length_b   1.000
_cell.length_c   1.000
_cell.angle_alpha   90.00
_cell.angle_beta   90.00
_cell.angle_gamma   90.00
#
_symmetry.space_group_name_H-M   'P 1'
#
loop_
_entity.id
_entity.type
_entity.pdbx_description
1 polymer ?
#
loop_
_entity_poly.entity_id
_entity_poly.type
_entity_poly.pdbx_seq_one_letter_code
_entity_poly.pdbx_strand_id
1 'polypeptide(L)'
;MEYAALNQVIKMIVMDTANTTPNTFPKNVALSTAFSGQELTLRKQKALHAIVVTVREKFFLRNPHFDSMNIHTCTEQQIASTNNVFEVDEEEVMGAMGYTDKSKYFSYTQVLSLFEDLADETLGFDGLGIVRSTSERESWTGFTKLLASVERVNGKFVFEIPKKIIHRIVNPEISFNGPVSFEAYSSKHTPGIYETCLFYHQRGLKWTDWISLLDLRKITGSTSSTYEDFNKFKNRVLEKTIKIINETPELNLFLTFETDSRGKKKVGRNKITHIRFGISEKIDSLTKPKAITGITFSVIKDELSAMGIPSNQIEGVIDDCAFQGQSTALQLEYLKWCIRRGNELRLMSPFRPVLEDGQPNSFNFGGYFRKHVIRNKKESWQLINDLVTTYLIQTEQYNQSQISDLIGKTKLACKRLIAYQYIEAQSELSRSRCKEKFESFLTGQLPEQEHIDGTERPLAQLALDGEFSFMLFLDYEVNLFSIDAFKEALPLLKKCHLDTLKGKAA
;
A
#
# COMPACT_ATOMS: atom_id res chain seq x y z
N MET A 1 -21.02 32.00 -14.95
CA MET A 1 -21.62 31.08 -15.95
C MET A 1 -20.64 30.00 -16.41
N GLU A 2 -19.32 30.24 -16.47
CA GLU A 2 -18.32 29.21 -16.87
C GLU A 2 -18.11 28.06 -15.87
N TYR A 3 -18.25 28.29 -14.55
CA TYR A 3 -18.16 27.22 -13.54
C TYR A 3 -19.27 26.17 -13.61
N ALA A 4 -20.47 26.56 -14.06
CA ALA A 4 -21.60 25.64 -14.19
C ALA A 4 -21.45 24.71 -15.40
N ALA A 5 -20.90 25.24 -16.50
CA ALA A 5 -20.60 24.47 -17.71
C ALA A 5 -19.44 23.49 -17.48
N LEU A 6 -18.39 23.89 -16.76
CA LEU A 6 -17.28 23.00 -16.38
C LEU A 6 -17.77 21.86 -15.47
N ASN A 7 -18.61 22.14 -14.48
CA ASN A 7 -19.21 21.12 -13.61
C ASN A 7 -20.16 20.17 -14.35
N GLN A 8 -20.83 20.62 -15.40
CA GLN A 8 -21.74 19.79 -16.20
C GLN A 8 -20.97 18.86 -17.16
N VAL A 9 -19.85 19.33 -17.71
CA VAL A 9 -18.93 18.51 -18.53
C VAL A 9 -18.16 17.52 -17.65
N ILE A 10 -17.70 17.91 -16.46
CA ILE A 10 -17.11 17.01 -15.46
C ILE A 10 -18.12 15.96 -15.02
N LYS A 11 -19.39 16.32 -14.75
CA LYS A 11 -20.45 15.35 -14.43
C LYS A 11 -20.71 14.36 -15.57
N MET A 12 -20.70 14.80 -16.83
CA MET A 12 -20.87 13.90 -17.98
C MET A 12 -19.68 12.96 -18.20
N ILE A 13 -18.44 13.40 -17.94
CA ILE A 13 -17.24 12.56 -18.08
C ILE A 13 -17.09 11.58 -16.90
N VAL A 14 -17.45 12.00 -15.68
CA VAL A 14 -17.35 11.19 -14.46
C VAL A 14 -18.48 10.16 -14.34
N MET A 15 -19.67 10.41 -14.91
CA MET A 15 -20.81 9.50 -14.79
C MET A 15 -20.74 8.25 -15.67
N ASP A 16 -19.93 8.25 -16.74
CA ASP A 16 -19.93 7.13 -17.69
C ASP A 16 -18.81 6.09 -17.45
N THR A 17 -18.00 6.26 -16.41
CA THR A 17 -16.81 5.43 -16.24
C THR A 17 -16.39 5.24 -14.77
N ALA A 18 -17.19 4.49 -14.01
CA ALA A 18 -16.81 3.98 -12.69
C ALA A 18 -15.95 2.69 -12.78
N ASN A 19 -14.87 2.71 -13.57
CA ASN A 19 -13.89 1.63 -13.60
C ASN A 19 -12.73 1.95 -12.66
N THR A 20 -12.92 1.68 -11.37
CA THR A 20 -11.83 1.70 -10.39
C THR A 20 -10.95 0.46 -10.57
N THR A 21 -9.63 0.67 -10.60
CA THR A 21 -8.58 -0.36 -10.58
C THR A 21 -8.84 -1.46 -9.55
N PRO A 22 -8.33 -2.68 -9.77
CA PRO A 22 -8.19 -3.65 -8.70
C PRO A 22 -7.30 -3.02 -7.60
N ASN A 23 -7.83 -2.91 -6.38
CA ASN A 23 -7.07 -2.51 -5.20
C ASN A 23 -5.87 -3.45 -5.03
N THR A 24 -4.68 -2.97 -5.37
CA THR A 24 -3.41 -3.70 -5.26
C THR A 24 -2.41 -2.90 -4.45
N PHE A 25 -1.35 -3.55 -3.97
CA PHE A 25 -0.23 -2.89 -3.31
C PHE A 25 1.09 -3.58 -3.63
N PRO A 26 2.22 -2.86 -3.59
CA PRO A 26 3.55 -3.47 -3.71
C PRO A 26 3.78 -4.46 -2.57
N LYS A 27 3.79 -5.75 -2.90
CA LYS A 27 4.02 -6.86 -1.97
C LYS A 27 5.41 -7.44 -2.23
N ASN A 28 6.21 -7.55 -1.16
CA ASN A 28 7.51 -8.21 -1.24
C ASN A 28 7.34 -9.70 -1.58
N VAL A 29 8.16 -10.23 -2.49
CA VAL A 29 8.14 -11.65 -2.89
C VAL A 29 8.41 -12.60 -1.72
N ALA A 30 9.25 -12.20 -0.75
CA ALA A 30 9.50 -12.94 0.48
C ALA A 30 8.25 -13.09 1.36
N LEU A 31 7.24 -12.23 1.19
CA LEU A 31 5.98 -12.24 1.94
C LEU A 31 4.83 -12.94 1.20
N SER A 32 5.09 -13.51 0.01
CA SER A 32 4.08 -14.26 -0.75
C SER A 32 3.73 -15.60 -0.12
N THR A 33 4.72 -16.26 0.48
CA THR A 33 4.58 -17.58 1.08
C THR A 33 5.51 -17.67 2.30
N ALA A 34 4.98 -18.15 3.42
CA ALA A 34 5.79 -18.41 4.61
C ALA A 34 6.67 -19.65 4.39
N PHE A 35 7.90 -19.63 4.93
CA PHE A 35 8.83 -20.74 4.82
C PHE A 35 8.86 -21.56 6.11
N SER A 36 8.16 -22.69 6.08
CA SER A 36 8.45 -23.81 6.96
C SER A 36 8.23 -25.12 6.22
N GLY A 37 8.80 -26.20 6.75
CA GLY A 37 8.52 -27.55 6.26
C GLY A 37 7.07 -28.00 6.50
N GLN A 38 6.21 -27.19 7.12
CA GLN A 38 4.82 -27.52 7.40
C GLN A 38 3.88 -27.17 6.25
N GLU A 39 2.65 -27.71 6.31
CA GLU A 39 1.66 -27.57 5.25
C GLU A 39 1.02 -26.16 5.28
N LEU A 40 1.24 -25.38 4.21
CA LEU A 40 0.72 -24.02 4.07
C LEU A 40 -0.78 -24.05 3.72
N THR A 41 -1.66 -23.92 4.72
CA THR A 41 -3.11 -23.86 4.47
C THR A 41 -3.53 -22.53 3.84
N LEU A 42 -4.68 -22.51 3.14
CA LEU A 42 -5.22 -21.27 2.58
C LEU A 42 -5.53 -20.23 3.68
N ARG A 43 -5.96 -20.69 4.86
CA ARG A 43 -6.24 -19.80 6.00
C ARG A 43 -4.98 -19.14 6.53
N LYS A 44 -3.87 -19.89 6.65
CA LYS A 44 -2.55 -19.33 7.02
C LYS A 44 -2.12 -18.25 6.05
N GLN A 45 -2.27 -18.50 4.74
CA GLN A 45 -1.94 -17.51 3.70
C GLN A 45 -2.84 -16.26 3.78
N LYS A 46 -4.14 -16.43 4.01
CA LYS A 46 -5.08 -15.31 4.20
C LYS A 46 -4.77 -14.49 5.46
N ALA A 47 -4.40 -15.15 6.55
CA ALA A 47 -3.99 -14.48 7.79
C ALA A 47 -2.69 -13.67 7.62
N LEU A 48 -1.65 -14.28 7.01
CA LEU A 48 -0.42 -13.57 6.65
C LEU A 48 -0.73 -12.33 5.80
N HIS A 49 -1.58 -12.49 4.78
CA HIS A 49 -1.97 -11.38 3.92
C HIS A 49 -2.72 -10.27 4.66
N ALA A 50 -3.66 -10.62 5.54
CA ALA A 50 -4.38 -9.67 6.39
C ALA A 50 -3.43 -8.88 7.30
N ILE A 51 -2.43 -9.53 7.89
CA ILE A 51 -1.40 -8.89 8.71
C ILE A 51 -0.58 -7.92 7.87
N VAL A 52 -0.09 -8.35 6.69
CA VAL A 52 0.70 -7.51 5.78
C VAL A 52 -0.08 -6.25 5.38
N VAL A 53 -1.34 -6.39 5.00
CA VAL A 53 -2.21 -5.25 4.65
C VAL A 53 -2.40 -4.32 5.85
N THR A 54 -2.72 -4.86 7.02
CA THR A 54 -2.92 -4.08 8.26
C THR A 54 -1.68 -3.26 8.62
N VAL A 55 -0.52 -3.91 8.66
CA VAL A 55 0.77 -3.29 9.00
C VAL A 55 1.08 -2.18 7.99
N ARG A 56 0.93 -2.47 6.70
CA ARG A 56 1.18 -1.52 5.63
C ARG A 56 0.30 -0.28 5.78
N GLU A 57 -1.02 -0.46 5.87
CA GLU A 57 -1.95 0.65 5.94
C GLU A 57 -1.74 1.51 7.18
N LYS A 58 -1.62 0.90 8.37
CA LYS A 58 -1.33 1.64 9.61
C LYS A 58 0.01 2.37 9.54
N PHE A 59 1.04 1.76 8.96
CA PHE A 59 2.34 2.42 8.83
C PHE A 59 2.25 3.72 8.01
N PHE A 60 1.66 3.69 6.81
CA PHE A 60 1.54 4.89 5.97
C PHE A 60 0.61 5.95 6.55
N LEU A 61 -0.39 5.54 7.32
CA LEU A 61 -1.25 6.50 8.01
C LEU A 61 -0.52 7.20 9.15
N ARG A 62 0.28 6.47 9.94
CA ARG A 62 1.00 6.97 11.13
C ARG A 62 2.31 7.70 10.81
N ASN A 63 2.93 7.41 9.67
CA ASN A 63 4.21 8.00 9.26
C ASN A 63 4.01 8.87 8.01
N PRO A 64 3.43 10.07 8.14
CA PRO A 64 2.98 10.86 6.99
C PRO A 64 4.12 11.39 6.11
N HIS A 65 5.35 11.44 6.63
CA HIS A 65 6.56 11.76 5.87
C HIS A 65 6.92 10.68 4.85
N PHE A 66 6.35 9.47 4.96
CA PHE A 66 6.45 8.42 3.94
C PHE A 66 5.16 8.26 3.15
N ASP A 67 5.30 8.03 1.84
CA ASP A 67 4.24 7.64 0.92
C ASP A 67 4.78 6.70 -0.16
N SER A 68 3.92 6.30 -1.09
CA SER A 68 4.31 5.41 -2.19
C SER A 68 5.42 5.97 -3.09
N MET A 69 5.70 7.28 -3.06
CA MET A 69 6.71 7.92 -3.91
C MET A 69 8.07 7.97 -3.25
N ASN A 70 8.14 8.19 -1.93
CA ASN A 70 9.40 8.32 -1.22
C ASN A 70 9.71 7.15 -0.29
N ILE A 71 8.85 6.13 -0.17
CA ILE A 71 9.10 4.99 0.74
C ILE A 71 10.43 4.26 0.46
N HIS A 72 10.93 4.32 -0.77
CA HIS A 72 12.24 3.76 -1.13
C HIS A 72 13.40 4.38 -0.34
N THR A 73 13.24 5.60 0.20
CA THR A 73 14.24 6.25 1.07
C THR A 73 14.16 5.81 2.53
N CYS A 74 13.11 5.07 2.92
CA CYS A 74 12.91 4.59 4.28
C CYS A 74 13.98 3.55 4.64
N THR A 75 14.77 3.88 5.66
CA THR A 75 15.87 3.04 6.17
C THR A 75 15.41 2.16 7.34
N GLU A 76 16.16 1.08 7.63
CA GLU A 76 15.89 0.24 8.81
C GLU A 76 16.01 1.04 10.12
N GLN A 77 16.92 2.02 10.19
CA GLN A 77 17.08 2.90 11.36
C GLN A 77 15.84 3.76 11.62
N GLN A 78 15.25 4.33 10.56
CA GLN A 78 14.00 5.10 10.69
C GLN A 78 12.84 4.23 11.13
N ILE A 79 12.82 2.94 10.77
CA ILE A 79 11.77 2.02 11.24
C ILE A 79 11.99 1.60 12.68
N ALA A 80 13.24 1.55 13.16
CA ALA A 80 13.53 1.24 14.55
C ALA A 80 12.84 2.21 15.53
N SER A 81 12.66 3.49 15.16
CA SER A 81 11.97 4.50 15.98
C SER A 81 10.44 4.51 15.85
N THR A 82 9.86 3.72 14.93
CA THR A 82 8.39 3.66 14.75
C THR A 82 7.72 2.77 15.79
N ASN A 83 6.39 2.66 15.78
CA ASN A 83 5.67 1.65 16.55
C ASN A 83 5.76 0.27 15.85
N ASN A 84 5.99 -0.82 16.59
CA ASN A 84 5.94 -2.20 16.08
C ASN A 84 4.65 -2.95 16.41
N VAL A 85 3.73 -2.33 17.14
CA VAL A 85 2.47 -2.91 17.55
C VAL A 85 1.32 -2.43 16.64
N PHE A 86 0.60 -3.40 16.08
CA PHE A 86 -0.48 -3.18 15.13
C PHE A 86 -1.74 -3.92 15.60
N GLU A 87 -2.79 -3.14 15.82
CA GLU A 87 -4.08 -3.68 16.24
C GLU A 87 -5.03 -3.78 15.05
N VAL A 88 -5.98 -4.70 15.07
CA VAL A 88 -7.08 -4.78 14.10
C VAL A 88 -8.24 -5.56 14.70
N ASP A 89 -9.46 -5.20 14.33
CA ASP A 89 -10.66 -5.89 14.83
C ASP A 89 -10.62 -7.38 14.50
N GLU A 90 -10.91 -8.20 15.50
CA GLU A 90 -10.82 -9.65 15.35
C GLU A 90 -11.79 -10.17 14.30
N GLU A 91 -12.97 -9.55 14.19
CA GLU A 91 -13.99 -9.91 13.21
C GLU A 91 -13.50 -9.72 11.78
N GLU A 92 -12.72 -8.67 11.51
CA GLU A 92 -12.22 -8.37 10.17
C GLU A 92 -11.09 -9.30 9.75
N VAL A 93 -10.18 -9.60 10.67
CA VAL A 93 -9.12 -10.60 10.42
C VAL A 93 -9.74 -11.98 10.22
N MET A 94 -10.69 -12.37 11.07
CA MET A 94 -11.38 -13.65 10.96
C MET A 94 -12.20 -13.74 9.66
N GLY A 95 -12.92 -12.68 9.30
CA GLY A 95 -13.63 -12.57 8.03
C GLY A 95 -12.69 -12.73 6.84
N ALA A 96 -11.54 -12.06 6.85
CA ALA A 96 -10.51 -12.19 5.82
C ALA A 96 -9.92 -13.61 5.73
N MET A 97 -9.84 -14.33 6.85
CA MET A 97 -9.45 -15.75 6.90
C MET A 97 -10.55 -16.71 6.38
N GLY A 98 -11.77 -16.22 6.17
CA GLY A 98 -12.93 -16.99 5.71
C GLY A 98 -13.84 -17.50 6.84
N TYR A 99 -13.72 -16.93 8.04
CA TYR A 99 -14.60 -17.21 9.18
C TYR A 99 -15.78 -16.24 9.19
N THR A 100 -16.82 -16.53 8.40
CA THR A 100 -17.95 -15.60 8.17
C THR A 100 -19.19 -15.84 9.03
N ASP A 101 -19.32 -17.02 9.65
CA ASP A 101 -20.51 -17.40 10.43
C ASP A 101 -20.20 -17.37 11.93
N LYS A 102 -20.70 -16.34 12.64
CA LYS A 102 -20.53 -16.16 14.10
C LYS A 102 -21.21 -17.26 14.92
N SER A 103 -22.23 -17.92 14.36
CA SER A 103 -23.03 -18.95 15.06
C SER A 103 -22.42 -20.35 14.97
N LYS A 104 -21.56 -20.58 13.97
CA LYS A 104 -20.87 -21.84 13.72
C LYS A 104 -19.43 -21.76 14.19
N TYR A 105 -19.26 -21.70 15.50
CA TYR A 105 -18.07 -22.10 16.26
C TYR A 105 -16.72 -22.05 15.51
N PHE A 106 -15.97 -20.98 15.74
CA PHE A 106 -14.51 -21.05 15.71
C PHE A 106 -14.03 -20.90 17.14
N SER A 107 -13.27 -21.87 17.62
CA SER A 107 -12.57 -21.70 18.89
C SER A 107 -11.48 -20.66 18.64
N TYR A 108 -11.46 -19.57 19.40
CA TYR A 108 -10.37 -18.59 19.35
C TYR A 108 -9.00 -19.27 19.52
N THR A 109 -8.96 -20.39 20.24
CA THR A 109 -7.76 -21.25 20.35
C THR A 109 -7.25 -21.75 19.00
N GLN A 110 -8.13 -22.06 18.03
CA GLN A 110 -7.71 -22.47 16.68
C GLN A 110 -7.13 -21.32 15.86
N VAL A 111 -7.63 -20.10 16.07
CA VAL A 111 -7.11 -18.90 15.41
C VAL A 111 -5.76 -18.52 16.01
N LEU A 112 -5.65 -18.55 17.34
CA LEU A 112 -4.40 -18.33 18.05
C LEU A 112 -3.35 -19.40 17.71
N SER A 113 -3.71 -20.68 17.63
CA SER A 113 -2.77 -21.73 17.20
C SER A 113 -2.29 -21.52 15.76
N LEU A 114 -3.14 -20.95 14.90
CA LEU A 114 -2.73 -20.59 13.54
C LEU A 114 -1.73 -19.41 13.55
N PHE A 115 -1.91 -18.43 14.44
CA PHE A 115 -0.92 -17.35 14.63
C PHE A 115 0.36 -17.85 15.28
N GLU A 116 0.29 -18.79 16.21
CA GLU A 116 1.44 -19.48 16.80
C GLU A 116 2.24 -20.19 15.71
N ASP A 117 1.57 -20.97 14.86
CA ASP A 117 2.20 -21.59 13.69
C ASP A 117 2.87 -20.52 12.79
N LEU A 118 2.21 -19.39 12.52
CA LEU A 118 2.77 -18.28 11.74
C LEU A 118 3.95 -17.57 12.43
N ALA A 119 3.98 -17.52 13.75
CA ALA A 119 5.07 -16.95 14.52
C ALA A 119 6.33 -17.85 14.51
N ASP A 120 6.14 -19.15 14.32
CA ASP A 120 7.21 -20.12 14.12
C ASP A 120 7.73 -20.18 12.68
N GLU A 121 7.00 -19.59 11.73
CA GLU A 121 7.48 -19.41 10.37
C GLU A 121 8.67 -18.43 10.35
N THR A 122 9.80 -18.90 9.85
CA THR A 122 10.90 -18.03 9.46
C THR A 122 10.62 -17.48 8.07
N LEU A 123 10.76 -16.19 7.87
CA LEU A 123 10.82 -15.64 6.52
C LEU A 123 12.27 -15.68 6.04
N GLY A 124 12.47 -16.10 4.80
CA GLY A 124 13.75 -16.08 4.09
C GLY A 124 13.65 -15.27 2.78
N PHE A 125 14.78 -15.10 2.10
CA PHE A 125 15.00 -14.18 0.97
C PHE A 125 14.12 -14.35 -0.28
N ASP A 126 13.36 -15.45 -0.41
CA ASP A 126 12.71 -15.78 -1.68
C ASP A 126 11.48 -16.68 -1.48
N GLY A 127 10.40 -16.14 -0.92
CA GLY A 127 9.17 -16.88 -0.59
C GLY A 127 8.71 -17.77 -1.74
N LEU A 128 8.76 -17.23 -2.96
CA LEU A 128 8.38 -17.93 -4.18
C LEU A 128 9.48 -18.84 -4.76
N GLY A 129 10.72 -18.81 -4.28
CA GLY A 129 11.83 -19.63 -4.77
C GLY A 129 12.26 -19.32 -6.22
N ILE A 130 11.89 -18.16 -6.75
CA ILE A 130 12.09 -17.74 -8.16
C ILE A 130 13.04 -16.55 -8.29
N VAL A 131 13.29 -15.79 -7.23
CA VAL A 131 14.19 -14.61 -7.28
C VAL A 131 15.63 -15.06 -7.49
N ARG A 132 16.00 -16.23 -6.97
CA ARG A 132 17.34 -16.80 -7.19
C ARG A 132 17.66 -17.10 -8.66
N SER A 133 16.66 -17.29 -9.53
CA SER A 133 16.89 -17.55 -10.97
C SER A 133 17.09 -16.27 -11.77
N THR A 134 16.64 -15.10 -11.27
CA THR A 134 16.66 -13.83 -12.02
C THR A 134 17.95 -13.03 -11.83
N SER A 135 18.98 -13.56 -11.14
CA SER A 135 20.23 -12.87 -10.76
C SER A 135 20.07 -11.62 -9.88
N GLU A 136 18.85 -11.17 -9.64
CA GLU A 136 18.48 -10.25 -8.59
C GLU A 136 18.63 -10.96 -7.25
N ARG A 137 19.43 -10.41 -6.35
CA ARG A 137 19.47 -10.85 -4.95
C ARG A 137 18.98 -9.70 -4.11
N GLU A 138 17.99 -9.94 -3.25
CA GLU A 138 17.70 -9.01 -2.17
C GLU A 138 18.99 -8.78 -1.38
N SER A 139 19.21 -7.53 -0.97
CA SER A 139 20.35 -7.14 -0.13
C SER A 139 20.32 -7.81 1.25
N TRP A 140 19.18 -8.42 1.58
CA TRP A 140 18.97 -9.11 2.83
C TRP A 140 20.01 -10.23 3.00
N THR A 141 20.63 -10.23 4.18
CA THR A 141 21.61 -11.22 4.64
C THR A 141 21.23 -11.73 6.04
N GLY A 142 20.05 -12.35 6.20
CA GLY A 142 19.69 -13.10 7.42
C GLY A 142 18.34 -13.81 7.32
N PHE A 143 17.81 -14.28 8.44
CA PHE A 143 16.42 -14.74 8.60
C PHE A 143 15.75 -13.96 9.73
N THR A 144 14.43 -13.88 9.75
CA THR A 144 13.68 -13.30 10.87
C THR A 144 12.34 -14.01 11.04
N LYS A 145 11.80 -14.00 12.25
CA LYS A 145 10.41 -14.43 12.50
C LYS A 145 9.44 -13.43 11.86
N LEU A 146 8.27 -13.92 11.46
CA LEU A 146 7.19 -13.08 10.96
C LEU A 146 6.54 -12.25 12.07
N LEU A 147 6.24 -12.90 13.20
CA LEU A 147 5.55 -12.32 14.36
C LEU A 147 6.44 -12.46 15.60
N ALA A 148 6.50 -11.41 16.42
CA ALA A 148 7.13 -11.48 17.74
C ALA A 148 6.12 -11.99 18.77
N SER A 149 4.90 -11.44 18.76
CA SER A 149 3.80 -11.86 19.62
C SER A 149 2.46 -11.55 18.96
N VAL A 150 1.42 -12.28 19.39
CA VAL A 150 0.02 -11.98 19.06
C VAL A 150 -0.81 -12.11 20.32
N GLU A 151 -1.55 -11.07 20.64
CA GLU A 151 -2.47 -11.06 21.77
C GLU A 151 -3.89 -10.76 21.31
N ARG A 152 -4.87 -11.25 22.07
CA ARG A 152 -6.27 -10.90 21.88
C ARG A 152 -6.70 -10.00 23.03
N VAL A 153 -7.00 -8.74 22.72
CA VAL A 153 -7.34 -7.72 23.72
C VAL A 153 -8.57 -6.96 23.25
N ASN A 154 -9.61 -6.90 24.08
CA ASN A 154 -10.81 -6.09 23.86
C ASN A 154 -11.47 -6.24 22.46
N GLY A 155 -11.57 -7.47 21.95
CA GLY A 155 -12.16 -7.75 20.63
C GLY A 155 -11.24 -7.44 19.44
N LYS A 156 -9.94 -7.26 19.69
CA LYS A 156 -8.93 -7.02 18.67
C LYS A 156 -7.80 -8.03 18.77
N PHE A 157 -7.15 -8.28 17.63
CA PHE A 157 -5.82 -8.87 17.62
C PHE A 157 -4.78 -7.76 17.65
N VAL A 158 -3.81 -7.91 18.56
CA VAL A 158 -2.66 -7.03 18.75
C VAL A 158 -1.43 -7.79 18.28
N PHE A 159 -0.86 -7.37 17.16
CA PHE A 159 0.31 -8.00 16.55
C PHE A 159 1.56 -7.18 16.85
N GLU A 160 2.57 -7.82 17.44
CA GLU A 160 3.92 -7.25 17.51
C GLU A 160 4.75 -7.78 16.34
N ILE A 161 5.19 -6.88 15.47
CA ILE A 161 5.88 -7.22 14.22
C ILE A 161 7.36 -6.82 14.32
N PRO A 162 8.30 -7.74 14.08
CA PRO A 162 9.72 -7.39 14.04
C PRO A 162 9.99 -6.23 13.05
N LYS A 163 10.79 -5.25 13.46
CA LYS A 163 11.09 -4.03 12.66
C LYS A 163 11.55 -4.34 11.24
N LYS A 164 12.35 -5.38 11.09
CA LYS A 164 12.83 -5.86 9.78
C LYS A 164 11.69 -6.30 8.86
N ILE A 165 10.65 -6.94 9.40
CA ILE A 165 9.45 -7.31 8.62
C ILE A 165 8.65 -6.08 8.24
N ILE A 166 8.49 -5.11 9.14
CA ILE A 166 7.82 -3.83 8.82
C ILE A 166 8.53 -3.16 7.64
N HIS A 167 9.87 -3.07 7.67
CA HIS A 167 10.66 -2.52 6.55
C HIS A 167 10.35 -3.19 5.22
N ARG A 168 10.29 -4.52 5.19
CA ARG A 168 9.99 -5.27 3.97
C ARG A 168 8.54 -5.16 3.51
N ILE A 169 7.60 -4.94 4.41
CA ILE A 169 6.19 -4.68 4.07
C ILE A 169 6.04 -3.31 3.39
N VAL A 170 6.77 -2.30 3.88
CA VAL A 170 6.57 -0.91 3.44
C VAL A 170 7.48 -0.54 2.27
N ASN A 171 8.76 -0.94 2.33
CA ASN A 171 9.81 -0.71 1.35
C ASN A 171 10.32 -2.05 0.76
N PRO A 172 9.55 -2.69 -0.14
CA PRO A 172 9.95 -3.98 -0.69
C PRO A 172 10.95 -3.81 -1.84
N GLU A 173 12.16 -4.37 -1.71
CA GLU A 173 13.20 -4.34 -2.75
C GLU A 173 12.77 -5.08 -4.02
N ILE A 174 12.27 -6.30 -3.86
CA ILE A 174 11.75 -7.13 -4.95
C ILE A 174 10.28 -7.37 -4.69
N SER A 175 9.44 -6.77 -5.55
CA SER A 175 7.99 -6.78 -5.36
C SER A 175 7.21 -7.00 -6.65
N PHE A 176 5.91 -7.17 -6.45
CA PHE A 176 4.87 -7.10 -7.47
C PHE A 176 3.62 -6.48 -6.83
N ASN A 177 2.73 -5.91 -7.63
CA ASN A 177 1.46 -5.37 -7.18
C ASN A 177 0.48 -6.53 -6.93
N GLY A 178 0.40 -6.99 -5.68
CA GLY A 178 -0.52 -8.05 -5.24
C GLY A 178 -1.89 -7.51 -4.86
N PRO A 179 -2.96 -8.33 -4.92
CA PRO A 179 -4.32 -7.89 -4.59
C PRO A 179 -4.46 -7.59 -3.09
N VAL A 180 -5.24 -6.57 -2.73
CA VAL A 180 -5.57 -6.26 -1.32
C VAL A 180 -6.46 -7.34 -0.70
N SER A 181 -7.37 -7.95 -1.48
CA SER A 181 -8.25 -9.04 -1.01
C SER A 181 -7.85 -10.39 -1.58
N PHE A 182 -7.89 -11.42 -0.72
CA PHE A 182 -7.64 -12.83 -1.06
C PHE A 182 -8.92 -13.66 -1.25
N GLU A 183 -10.09 -13.01 -1.30
CA GLU A 183 -11.38 -13.70 -1.45
C GLU A 183 -11.51 -14.55 -2.71
N ALA A 184 -10.86 -14.13 -3.81
CA ALA A 184 -10.87 -14.86 -5.07
C ALA A 184 -10.15 -16.22 -4.99
N TYR A 185 -9.29 -16.41 -3.98
CA TYR A 185 -8.59 -17.67 -3.80
C TYR A 185 -9.44 -18.68 -3.02
N SER A 186 -9.74 -19.80 -3.68
CA SER A 186 -10.56 -20.91 -3.16
C SER A 186 -9.77 -22.16 -2.81
N SER A 187 -8.50 -22.26 -3.20
CA SER A 187 -7.61 -23.39 -2.93
C SER A 187 -6.28 -22.91 -2.34
N LYS A 188 -5.68 -23.72 -1.46
CA LYS A 188 -4.37 -23.43 -0.83
C LYS A 188 -3.22 -23.31 -1.84
N HIS A 189 -3.39 -23.88 -3.03
CA HIS A 189 -2.37 -23.87 -4.08
C HIS A 189 -2.45 -22.64 -4.99
N THR A 190 -3.61 -21.96 -5.01
CA THR A 190 -3.89 -20.87 -5.95
C THR A 190 -2.99 -19.65 -5.73
N PRO A 191 -2.81 -19.12 -4.51
CA PRO A 191 -2.03 -17.90 -4.32
C PRO A 191 -0.59 -18.05 -4.81
N GLY A 192 0.08 -19.15 -4.45
CA GLY A 192 1.48 -19.37 -4.84
C GLY A 192 1.70 -19.39 -6.36
N ILE A 193 0.86 -20.11 -7.11
CA ILE A 193 0.97 -20.15 -8.59
C ILE A 193 0.59 -18.79 -9.20
N TYR A 194 -0.51 -18.20 -8.73
CA TYR A 194 -1.02 -16.96 -9.30
C TYR A 194 -0.08 -15.78 -9.06
N GLU A 195 0.37 -15.57 -7.82
CA GLU A 195 1.31 -14.48 -7.48
C GLU A 195 2.66 -14.65 -8.20
N THR A 196 3.14 -15.89 -8.35
CA THR A 196 4.32 -16.17 -9.19
C THR A 196 4.10 -15.70 -10.62
N CYS A 197 2.98 -16.07 -11.25
CA CYS A 197 2.70 -15.64 -12.62
C CYS A 197 2.49 -14.12 -12.71
N LEU A 198 1.86 -13.52 -11.71
CA LEU A 198 1.62 -12.07 -11.63
C LEU A 198 2.94 -11.29 -11.57
N PHE A 199 3.93 -11.79 -10.82
CA PHE A 199 5.27 -11.21 -10.75
C PHE A 199 5.98 -11.15 -12.11
N TYR A 200 5.89 -12.22 -12.90
CA TYR A 200 6.45 -12.26 -14.26
C TYR A 200 5.65 -11.41 -15.24
N HIS A 201 4.32 -11.47 -15.16
CA HIS A 201 3.42 -10.70 -16.01
C HIS A 201 3.67 -9.19 -15.90
N GLN A 202 3.79 -8.69 -14.67
CA GLN A 202 4.02 -7.26 -14.41
C GLN A 202 5.40 -6.77 -14.91
N ARG A 203 6.32 -7.70 -15.21
CA ARG A 203 7.60 -7.42 -15.90
C ARG A 203 7.50 -7.56 -17.43
N GLY A 204 6.30 -7.74 -17.98
CA GLY A 204 6.08 -7.90 -19.41
C GLY A 204 6.44 -9.28 -19.96
N LEU A 205 6.67 -10.28 -19.09
CA LEU A 205 7.06 -11.62 -19.50
C LEU A 205 5.82 -12.49 -19.75
N LYS A 206 5.79 -13.14 -20.93
CA LYS A 206 4.73 -14.09 -21.33
C LYS A 206 4.92 -15.48 -20.72
N TRP A 207 6.09 -15.74 -20.18
CA TRP A 207 6.45 -17.03 -19.62
C TRP A 207 7.21 -16.82 -18.32
N THR A 208 6.98 -17.69 -17.35
CA THR A 208 7.90 -17.82 -16.21
C THR A 208 9.20 -18.47 -16.67
N ASP A 209 10.25 -18.33 -15.86
CA ASP A 209 11.39 -19.24 -15.95
C ASP A 209 10.95 -20.69 -15.72
N TRP A 210 11.86 -21.61 -16.06
CA TRP A 210 11.69 -23.02 -15.76
C TRP A 210 11.91 -23.27 -14.26
N ILE A 211 10.82 -23.50 -13.55
CA ILE A 211 10.78 -23.75 -12.10
C ILE A 211 10.97 -25.25 -11.86
N SER A 212 11.86 -25.61 -10.94
CA SER A 212 12.06 -27.02 -10.57
C SER A 212 10.81 -27.60 -9.90
N LEU A 213 10.54 -28.90 -10.07
CA LEU A 213 9.42 -29.56 -9.40
C LEU A 213 9.52 -29.44 -7.87
N LEU A 214 10.74 -29.40 -7.33
CA LEU A 214 10.98 -29.22 -5.91
C LEU A 214 10.51 -27.84 -5.44
N ASP A 215 10.88 -26.78 -6.16
CA ASP A 215 10.52 -25.42 -5.78
C ASP A 215 9.03 -25.16 -5.99
N LEU A 216 8.45 -25.69 -7.07
CA LEU A 216 7.01 -25.56 -7.30
C LEU A 216 6.17 -26.30 -6.24
N ARG A 217 6.68 -27.40 -5.68
CA ARG A 217 6.07 -28.05 -4.52
C ARG A 217 6.14 -27.18 -3.27
N LYS A 218 7.23 -26.44 -3.04
CA LYS A 218 7.33 -25.47 -1.93
C LYS A 218 6.34 -24.33 -2.12
N ILE A 219 6.31 -23.70 -3.31
CA ILE A 219 5.38 -22.61 -3.66
C ILE A 219 3.92 -23.00 -3.41
N THR A 220 3.56 -24.24 -3.72
CA THR A 220 2.19 -24.74 -3.57
C THR A 220 1.91 -25.35 -2.20
N GLY A 221 2.88 -25.42 -1.27
CA GLY A 221 2.73 -26.12 0.02
C GLY A 221 2.54 -27.63 -0.12
N SER A 222 2.92 -28.23 -1.25
CA SER A 222 2.74 -29.65 -1.58
C SER A 222 3.95 -30.50 -1.18
N THR A 223 4.33 -30.45 0.11
CA THR A 223 5.58 -31.02 0.65
C THR A 223 5.54 -32.54 0.86
N SER A 224 4.35 -33.16 0.90
CA SER A 224 4.22 -34.63 1.01
C SER A 224 4.97 -35.37 -0.10
N SER A 225 5.62 -36.50 0.24
CA SER A 225 6.33 -37.38 -0.70
C SER A 225 5.44 -37.90 -1.83
N THR A 226 4.12 -37.94 -1.62
CA THR A 226 3.13 -38.29 -2.67
C THR A 226 3.27 -37.42 -3.92
N TYR A 227 3.68 -36.16 -3.75
CA TYR A 227 3.82 -35.19 -4.83
C TYR A 227 5.20 -35.20 -5.50
N GLU A 228 6.12 -36.08 -5.09
CA GLU A 228 7.36 -36.34 -5.83
C GLU A 228 7.10 -37.02 -7.18
N ASP A 229 5.99 -37.75 -7.28
CA ASP A 229 5.46 -38.24 -8.54
C ASP A 229 4.77 -37.10 -9.29
N PHE A 230 5.37 -36.70 -10.40
CA PHE A 230 4.86 -35.64 -11.26
C PHE A 230 3.41 -35.87 -11.70
N ASN A 231 2.99 -37.11 -12.00
CA ASN A 231 1.62 -37.35 -12.46
C ASN A 231 0.60 -37.07 -11.34
N LYS A 232 0.93 -37.42 -10.10
CA LYS A 232 0.07 -37.10 -8.94
C LYS A 232 0.04 -35.61 -8.69
N PHE A 233 1.20 -34.94 -8.74
CA PHE A 233 1.27 -33.49 -8.58
C PHE A 233 0.51 -32.76 -9.69
N LYS A 234 0.69 -33.15 -10.94
CA LYS A 234 -0.01 -32.60 -12.11
C LYS A 234 -1.53 -32.67 -11.94
N ASN A 235 -2.07 -33.87 -11.70
CA ASN A 235 -3.51 -34.10 -11.70
C ASN A 235 -4.20 -33.56 -10.43
N ARG A 236 -3.51 -33.54 -9.28
CA ARG A 236 -4.09 -33.13 -8.00
C ARG A 236 -3.85 -31.67 -7.65
N VAL A 237 -2.76 -31.08 -8.15
CA VAL A 237 -2.34 -29.71 -7.81
C VAL A 237 -2.39 -28.84 -9.06
N LEU A 238 -1.55 -29.09 -10.07
CA LEU A 238 -1.37 -28.15 -11.18
C LEU A 238 -2.62 -27.93 -12.02
N GLU A 239 -3.17 -28.99 -12.61
CA GLU A 239 -4.31 -28.87 -13.53
C GLU A 239 -5.54 -28.30 -12.81
N LYS A 240 -5.78 -28.73 -11.56
CA LYS A 240 -6.87 -28.20 -10.74
C LYS A 240 -6.67 -26.72 -10.42
N THR A 241 -5.46 -26.32 -10.07
CA THR A 241 -5.18 -24.93 -9.69
C THR A 241 -5.26 -24.01 -10.90
N ILE A 242 -4.69 -24.41 -12.04
CA ILE A 242 -4.79 -23.65 -13.29
C ILE A 242 -6.25 -23.53 -13.74
N LYS A 243 -7.02 -24.62 -13.64
CA LYS A 243 -8.45 -24.60 -13.94
C LYS A 243 -9.18 -23.58 -13.06
N ILE A 244 -8.97 -23.61 -11.74
CA ILE A 244 -9.55 -22.63 -10.80
C ILE A 244 -9.16 -21.21 -11.18
N ILE A 245 -7.87 -20.95 -11.46
CA ILE A 245 -7.40 -19.61 -11.84
C ILE A 245 -8.09 -19.12 -13.11
N ASN A 246 -8.13 -19.96 -14.14
CA ASN A 246 -8.69 -19.61 -15.43
C ASN A 246 -10.22 -19.41 -15.37
N GLU A 247 -10.92 -20.17 -14.54
CA GLU A 247 -12.37 -20.07 -14.36
C GLU A 247 -12.80 -18.95 -13.40
N THR A 248 -11.92 -18.45 -12.53
CA THR A 248 -12.24 -17.38 -11.55
C THR A 248 -12.21 -16.01 -12.24
N PRO A 249 -13.35 -15.29 -12.37
CA PRO A 249 -13.40 -14.01 -13.09
C PRO A 249 -12.58 -12.89 -12.43
N GLU A 250 -12.45 -12.91 -11.11
CA GLU A 250 -11.71 -11.88 -10.35
C GLU A 250 -10.19 -11.98 -10.52
N LEU A 251 -9.69 -13.10 -11.05
CA LEU A 251 -8.28 -13.30 -11.36
C LEU A 251 -8.06 -12.97 -12.85
N ASN A 252 -7.28 -11.93 -13.13
CA ASN A 252 -7.16 -11.34 -14.47
C ASN A 252 -6.23 -12.12 -15.42
N LEU A 253 -5.44 -13.06 -14.91
CA LEU A 253 -4.53 -13.87 -15.71
C LEU A 253 -5.17 -15.18 -16.18
N PHE A 254 -4.91 -15.55 -17.43
CA PHE A 254 -5.10 -16.87 -17.99
C PHE A 254 -3.75 -17.59 -18.07
N LEU A 255 -3.69 -18.80 -17.52
CA LEU A 255 -2.48 -19.58 -17.37
C LEU A 255 -2.53 -20.88 -18.17
N THR A 256 -1.38 -21.22 -18.74
CA THR A 256 -1.06 -22.54 -19.32
C THR A 256 0.25 -23.03 -18.74
N PHE A 257 0.65 -24.28 -19.00
CA PHE A 257 1.95 -24.77 -18.54
C PHE A 257 2.61 -25.72 -19.52
N GLU A 258 3.94 -25.73 -19.49
CA GLU A 258 4.80 -26.65 -20.22
C GLU A 258 5.74 -27.38 -19.28
N THR A 259 6.23 -28.54 -19.71
CA THR A 259 7.07 -29.43 -18.90
C THR A 259 8.39 -29.75 -19.60
N ASP A 260 9.48 -29.79 -18.85
CA ASP A 260 10.81 -30.10 -19.37
C ASP A 260 11.53 -31.15 -18.50
N SER A 261 12.46 -31.86 -19.13
CA SER A 261 13.28 -32.91 -18.54
C SER A 261 14.76 -32.53 -18.66
N ARG A 262 15.25 -31.68 -17.74
CA ARG A 262 16.63 -31.15 -17.73
C ARG A 262 17.67 -32.10 -17.12
N GLY A 263 17.47 -33.41 -17.24
CA GLY A 263 18.37 -34.45 -16.70
C GLY A 263 19.05 -35.29 -17.78
N LYS A 264 20.17 -35.95 -17.44
CA LYS A 264 20.80 -36.95 -18.33
C LYS A 264 19.76 -38.00 -18.75
N LYS A 265 19.57 -38.20 -20.06
CA LYS A 265 18.74 -39.27 -20.63
C LYS A 265 19.16 -40.61 -20.01
N LYS A 266 18.36 -41.15 -19.09
CA LYS A 266 18.45 -42.56 -18.69
C LYS A 266 17.56 -43.37 -19.62
N VAL A 267 17.90 -44.64 -19.82
CA VAL A 267 17.09 -45.59 -20.61
C VAL A 267 15.69 -45.67 -19.98
N GLY A 268 14.68 -45.10 -20.64
CA GLY A 268 13.30 -44.99 -20.14
C GLY A 268 12.62 -43.65 -20.47
N ARG A 269 11.39 -43.45 -19.96
CA ARG A 269 10.65 -42.18 -20.11
C ARG A 269 11.36 -41.08 -19.30
N ASN A 270 11.67 -39.96 -19.94
CA ASN A 270 12.36 -38.85 -19.27
C ASN A 270 11.55 -38.35 -18.06
N LYS A 271 12.23 -38.22 -16.91
CA LYS A 271 11.61 -37.67 -15.70
C LYS A 271 11.44 -36.16 -15.89
N ILE A 272 10.19 -35.70 -15.82
CA ILE A 272 9.87 -34.27 -15.79
C ILE A 272 10.47 -33.69 -14.51
N THR A 273 11.28 -32.65 -14.68
CA THR A 273 12.03 -32.01 -13.59
C THR A 273 11.70 -30.54 -13.45
N HIS A 274 11.22 -29.90 -14.54
CA HIS A 274 10.96 -28.48 -14.58
C HIS A 274 9.63 -28.19 -15.27
N ILE A 275 9.02 -27.08 -14.86
CA ILE A 275 7.73 -26.59 -15.35
C ILE A 275 7.84 -25.10 -15.55
N ARG A 276 7.23 -24.56 -16.61
CA ARG A 276 7.04 -23.12 -16.79
C ARG A 276 5.58 -22.82 -17.08
N PHE A 277 5.11 -21.65 -16.68
CA PHE A 277 3.76 -21.19 -16.96
C PHE A 277 3.75 -20.21 -18.12
N GLY A 278 2.82 -20.39 -19.06
CA GLY A 278 2.50 -19.41 -20.08
C GLY A 278 1.39 -18.48 -19.58
N ILE A 279 1.57 -17.18 -19.76
CA ILE A 279 0.78 -16.13 -19.12
C ILE A 279 0.17 -15.22 -20.19
N SER A 280 -1.12 -14.95 -20.07
CA SER A 280 -1.87 -13.99 -20.88
C SER A 280 -2.96 -13.32 -20.06
N GLU A 281 -3.39 -12.12 -20.42
CA GLU A 281 -4.55 -11.46 -19.78
C GLU A 281 -5.87 -12.01 -20.30
N LYS A 282 -6.88 -12.08 -19.44
CA LYS A 282 -8.25 -12.42 -19.83
C LYS A 282 -8.94 -11.20 -20.46
N ILE A 283 -9.51 -11.40 -21.65
CA ILE A 283 -10.21 -10.36 -22.43
C ILE A 283 -11.39 -9.75 -21.65
N ASP A 284 -12.11 -10.57 -20.88
CA ASP A 284 -13.29 -10.14 -20.10
C ASP A 284 -12.97 -9.76 -18.65
N SER A 285 -11.70 -9.55 -18.30
CA SER A 285 -11.30 -9.09 -16.96
C SER A 285 -11.59 -7.59 -16.76
N LEU A 286 -12.79 -7.15 -17.10
CA LEU A 286 -13.38 -5.94 -16.53
C LEU A 286 -13.61 -6.24 -15.05
N THR A 287 -12.55 -6.06 -14.26
CA THR A 287 -12.54 -6.23 -12.81
C THR A 287 -13.71 -5.45 -12.24
N LYS A 288 -14.78 -6.15 -11.82
CA LYS A 288 -15.69 -5.57 -10.84
C LYS A 288 -14.82 -5.30 -9.61
N PRO A 289 -14.66 -4.04 -9.19
CA PRO A 289 -13.87 -3.74 -8.01
C PRO A 289 -14.50 -4.50 -6.84
N LYS A 290 -13.78 -5.48 -6.28
CA LYS A 290 -14.19 -6.00 -4.99
C LYS A 290 -13.93 -4.93 -3.93
N ALA A 291 -14.89 -4.84 -3.02
CA ALA A 291 -14.96 -3.86 -1.96
C ALA A 291 -13.61 -3.74 -1.26
N ILE A 292 -13.30 -2.51 -0.87
CA ILE A 292 -12.32 -2.22 0.16
C ILE A 292 -12.48 -3.25 1.29
N THR A 293 -11.39 -3.89 1.69
CA THR A 293 -11.43 -4.90 2.74
C THR A 293 -11.99 -4.28 4.02
N GLY A 294 -12.83 -5.00 4.76
CA GLY A 294 -13.28 -4.50 6.06
C GLY A 294 -12.12 -4.21 7.02
N ILE A 295 -10.95 -4.85 6.81
CA ILE A 295 -9.66 -4.47 7.42
C ILE A 295 -9.34 -2.98 7.23
N THR A 296 -9.45 -2.43 6.01
CA THR A 296 -9.14 -1.02 5.74
C THR A 296 -10.09 -0.08 6.47
N PHE A 297 -11.37 -0.43 6.53
CA PHE A 297 -12.33 0.34 7.31
C PHE A 297 -12.04 0.26 8.81
N SER A 298 -11.72 -0.93 9.34
CA SER A 298 -11.31 -1.11 10.74
C SER A 298 -10.06 -0.28 11.07
N VAL A 299 -9.04 -0.31 10.20
CA VAL A 299 -7.84 0.54 10.32
C VAL A 299 -8.23 2.02 10.36
N ILE A 300 -9.14 2.48 9.50
CA ILE A 300 -9.59 3.88 9.50
C ILE A 300 -10.33 4.22 10.79
N LYS A 301 -11.24 3.37 11.26
CA LYS A 301 -11.98 3.59 12.52
C LYS A 301 -11.02 3.71 13.71
N ASP A 302 -10.04 2.81 13.76
CA ASP A 302 -8.98 2.82 14.77
C ASP A 302 -8.18 4.12 14.75
N GLU A 303 -7.72 4.53 13.58
CA GLU A 303 -6.92 5.74 13.46
C GLU A 303 -7.75 7.00 13.73
N LEU A 304 -9.04 7.04 13.36
CA LEU A 304 -9.95 8.12 13.74
C LEU A 304 -10.15 8.19 15.26
N SER A 305 -10.32 7.04 15.92
CA SER A 305 -10.38 6.96 17.38
C SER A 305 -9.07 7.46 18.00
N ALA A 306 -7.93 7.03 17.45
CA ALA A 306 -6.62 7.49 17.87
C ALA A 306 -6.46 9.00 17.67
N MET A 307 -7.08 9.61 16.64
CA MET A 307 -7.17 11.07 16.42
C MET A 307 -8.03 11.80 17.46
N GLY A 308 -8.60 11.11 18.45
CA GLY A 308 -9.44 11.69 19.49
C GLY A 308 -10.91 11.85 19.09
N ILE A 309 -11.36 11.17 18.02
CA ILE A 309 -12.78 11.09 17.68
C ILE A 309 -13.45 10.08 18.61
N PRO A 310 -14.51 10.47 19.35
CA PRO A 310 -15.25 9.55 20.20
C PRO A 310 -15.85 8.39 19.41
N SER A 311 -15.83 7.17 19.96
CA SER A 311 -16.29 5.97 19.25
C SER A 311 -17.72 6.06 18.72
N ASN A 312 -18.61 6.73 19.45
CA ASN A 312 -20.00 6.96 19.04
C ASN A 312 -20.17 7.98 17.90
N GLN A 313 -19.11 8.69 17.52
CA GLN A 313 -19.11 9.67 16.42
C GLN A 313 -18.38 9.18 15.17
N ILE A 314 -17.64 8.07 15.23
CA ILE A 314 -16.78 7.60 14.14
C ILE A 314 -17.58 7.36 12.87
N GLU A 315 -18.72 6.65 12.95
CA GLU A 315 -19.56 6.39 11.76
C GLU A 315 -20.07 7.69 11.14
N GLY A 316 -20.56 8.62 11.97
CA GLY A 316 -20.99 9.93 11.49
C GLY A 316 -19.85 10.76 10.87
N VAL A 317 -18.60 10.57 11.31
CA VAL A 317 -17.42 11.19 10.69
C VAL A 317 -17.09 10.54 9.35
N ILE A 318 -17.22 9.22 9.23
CA ILE A 318 -17.05 8.50 7.97
C ILE A 318 -18.11 8.99 6.97
N ASP A 319 -19.36 9.10 7.39
CA ASP A 319 -20.46 9.63 6.57
C ASP A 319 -20.25 11.09 6.18
N ASP A 320 -19.75 11.93 7.10
CA ASP A 320 -19.37 13.33 6.83
C ASP A 320 -18.32 13.41 5.68
N CYS A 321 -17.53 12.36 5.44
CA CYS A 321 -16.53 12.28 4.35
C CYS A 321 -17.10 11.79 3.00
N ALA A 322 -18.34 11.30 2.95
CA ALA A 322 -18.93 10.80 1.70
C ALA A 322 -19.16 11.94 0.69
N PHE A 323 -18.84 11.70 -0.58
CA PHE A 323 -19.09 12.64 -1.67
C PHE A 323 -20.35 12.21 -2.43
N GLN A 324 -21.31 13.12 -2.59
CA GLN A 324 -22.60 12.80 -3.22
C GLN A 324 -22.40 12.29 -4.66
N GLY A 325 -22.93 11.08 -4.94
CA GLY A 325 -22.86 10.46 -6.26
C GLY A 325 -21.45 9.98 -6.68
N GLN A 326 -20.50 9.90 -5.75
CA GLN A 326 -19.14 9.42 -5.99
C GLN A 326 -18.89 8.03 -5.39
N SER A 327 -17.80 7.39 -5.79
CA SER A 327 -17.43 6.06 -5.32
C SER A 327 -16.94 6.05 -3.86
N THR A 328 -17.14 4.93 -3.16
CA THR A 328 -16.57 4.69 -1.82
C THR A 328 -15.04 4.76 -1.80
N ALA A 329 -14.38 4.49 -2.94
CA ALA A 329 -12.93 4.62 -3.06
C ALA A 329 -12.47 6.07 -2.84
N LEU A 330 -13.16 7.05 -3.41
CA LEU A 330 -12.83 8.47 -3.23
C LEU A 330 -13.02 8.92 -1.77
N GLN A 331 -14.10 8.47 -1.12
CA GLN A 331 -14.34 8.72 0.31
C GLN A 331 -13.17 8.21 1.17
N LEU A 332 -12.66 7.02 0.86
CA LEU A 332 -11.53 6.43 1.58
C LEU A 332 -10.21 7.12 1.31
N GLU A 333 -9.95 7.51 0.06
CA GLU A 333 -8.77 8.33 -0.26
C GLU A 333 -8.78 9.62 0.56
N TYR A 334 -9.95 10.27 0.67
CA TYR A 334 -10.10 11.46 1.51
C TYR A 334 -9.91 11.17 3.00
N LEU A 335 -10.47 10.07 3.53
CA LEU A 335 -10.26 9.66 4.92
C LEU A 335 -8.80 9.36 5.22
N LYS A 336 -8.10 8.63 4.34
CA LYS A 336 -6.66 8.35 4.47
C LYS A 336 -5.85 9.64 4.42
N TRP A 337 -6.20 10.57 3.53
CA TRP A 337 -5.58 11.91 3.48
C TRP A 337 -5.81 12.68 4.79
N CYS A 338 -7.04 12.69 5.32
CA CYS A 338 -7.36 13.34 6.59
C CYS A 338 -6.52 12.76 7.72
N ILE A 339 -6.50 11.43 7.89
CA ILE A 339 -5.73 10.77 8.96
C ILE A 339 -4.24 11.11 8.85
N ARG A 340 -3.66 11.02 7.63
CA ARG A 340 -2.26 11.44 7.41
C ARG A 340 -2.03 12.88 7.81
N ARG A 341 -2.92 13.80 7.41
CA ARG A 341 -2.85 15.20 7.80
C ARG A 341 -2.98 15.40 9.32
N GLY A 342 -3.80 14.59 9.99
CA GLY A 342 -3.89 14.56 11.44
C GLY A 342 -2.56 14.15 12.09
N ASN A 343 -1.91 13.12 11.56
CA ASN A 343 -0.59 12.70 12.02
C ASN A 343 0.50 13.75 11.72
N GLU A 344 0.44 14.47 10.59
CA GLU A 344 1.35 15.59 10.31
C GLU A 344 1.25 16.67 11.38
N LEU A 345 0.02 17.06 11.73
CA LEU A 345 -0.23 18.04 12.78
C LEU A 345 0.27 17.55 14.13
N ARG A 346 0.06 16.27 14.48
CA ARG A 346 0.52 15.70 15.76
C ARG A 346 2.02 15.66 15.96
N LEU A 347 2.82 15.78 14.90
CA LEU A 347 4.26 15.97 15.03
C LEU A 347 4.58 17.35 15.62
N MET A 348 3.71 18.32 15.38
CA MET A 348 3.88 19.70 15.82
C MET A 348 3.58 19.88 17.30
N SER A 349 4.44 20.61 18.03
CA SER A 349 4.36 20.85 19.47
C SER A 349 2.94 21.17 20.00
N PRO A 350 2.12 22.05 19.39
CA PRO A 350 0.79 22.43 19.89
C PRO A 350 -0.23 21.28 19.86
N PHE A 351 -0.02 20.31 18.97
CA PHE A 351 -0.97 19.23 18.70
C PHE A 351 -0.45 17.86 19.15
N ARG A 352 0.76 17.80 19.70
CA ARG A 352 1.32 16.57 20.27
C ARG A 352 0.37 16.02 21.34
N PRO A 353 0.10 14.71 21.36
CA PRO A 353 -0.79 14.11 22.35
C PRO A 353 -0.19 14.15 23.76
N VAL A 354 1.14 14.16 23.86
CA VAL A 354 1.92 14.20 25.11
C VAL A 354 2.91 15.34 25.00
N LEU A 355 2.98 16.16 26.04
CA LEU A 355 3.90 17.29 26.17
C LEU A 355 5.31 16.78 26.55
N GLU A 356 6.32 17.66 26.47
CA GLU A 356 7.71 17.30 26.78
C GLU A 356 7.92 16.82 28.23
N ASP A 357 7.05 17.24 29.15
CA ASP A 357 7.03 16.81 30.55
C ASP A 357 6.32 15.46 30.79
N GLY A 358 5.88 14.80 29.71
CA GLY A 358 5.15 13.53 29.75
C GLY A 358 3.66 13.65 30.09
N GLN A 359 3.13 14.86 30.29
CA GLN A 359 1.71 15.06 30.58
C GLN A 359 0.86 15.00 29.31
N PRO A 360 -0.38 14.51 29.40
CA PRO A 360 -1.30 14.54 28.26
C PRO A 360 -1.65 15.99 27.90
N ASN A 361 -1.60 16.30 26.61
CA ASN A 361 -1.98 17.62 26.13
C ASN A 361 -3.50 17.81 26.27
N SER A 362 -3.93 18.83 27.01
CA SER A 362 -5.34 19.15 27.21
C SER A 362 -6.03 19.72 25.96
N PHE A 363 -5.28 20.00 24.90
CA PHE A 363 -5.82 20.47 23.63
C PHE A 363 -6.81 19.44 23.06
N ASN A 364 -8.02 19.88 22.75
CA ASN A 364 -9.04 19.03 22.12
C ASN A 364 -8.71 18.81 20.63
N PHE A 365 -7.72 17.95 20.39
CA PHE A 365 -7.26 17.63 19.05
C PHE A 365 -8.36 16.98 18.20
N GLY A 366 -9.17 16.08 18.76
CA GLY A 366 -10.24 15.43 18.01
C GLY A 366 -11.29 16.40 17.48
N GLY A 367 -11.70 17.38 18.30
CA GLY A 367 -12.59 18.47 17.90
C GLY A 367 -11.96 19.36 16.82
N TYR A 368 -10.68 19.72 16.98
CA TYR A 368 -9.94 20.49 15.99
C TYR A 368 -9.83 19.74 14.65
N PHE A 369 -9.42 18.47 14.70
CA PHE A 369 -9.24 17.59 13.55
C PHE A 369 -10.54 17.44 12.74
N ARG A 370 -11.66 17.15 13.42
CA ARG A 370 -12.96 17.03 12.76
C ARG A 370 -13.39 18.34 12.07
N LYS A 371 -13.18 19.49 12.71
CA LYS A 371 -13.59 20.78 12.16
C LYS A 371 -12.66 21.25 11.05
N HIS A 372 -11.36 21.33 11.33
CA HIS A 372 -10.38 22.02 10.49
C HIS A 372 -9.74 21.13 9.43
N VAL A 373 -9.66 19.82 9.64
CA VAL A 373 -9.14 18.88 8.64
C VAL A 373 -10.30 18.24 7.90
N ILE A 374 -11.19 17.52 8.60
CA ILE A 374 -12.23 16.72 7.93
C ILE A 374 -13.28 17.59 7.22
N ARG A 375 -13.83 18.62 7.88
CA ARG A 375 -14.91 19.43 7.27
C ARG A 375 -14.39 20.55 6.39
N ASN A 376 -13.52 21.40 6.93
CA ASN A 376 -13.09 22.62 6.23
C ASN A 376 -12.25 22.35 4.97
N LYS A 377 -11.54 21.21 4.88
CA LYS A 377 -10.70 20.92 3.72
C LYS A 377 -11.40 20.07 2.66
N LYS A 378 -12.59 19.51 2.94
CA LYS A 378 -13.29 18.56 2.07
C LYS A 378 -13.52 19.09 0.67
N GLU A 379 -14.15 20.25 0.56
CA GLU A 379 -14.45 20.88 -0.72
C GLU A 379 -13.18 21.22 -1.49
N SER A 380 -12.20 21.83 -0.83
CA SER A 380 -10.92 22.18 -1.47
C SER A 380 -10.14 20.96 -1.95
N TRP A 381 -10.15 19.88 -1.16
CA TRP A 381 -9.49 18.63 -1.51
C TRP A 381 -10.15 17.99 -2.74
N GLN A 382 -11.49 17.96 -2.77
CA GLN A 382 -12.25 17.43 -3.89
C GLN A 382 -11.97 18.24 -5.16
N LEU A 383 -12.03 19.57 -5.09
CA LEU A 383 -11.78 20.43 -6.24
C LEU A 383 -10.36 20.26 -6.80
N ILE A 384 -9.35 20.14 -5.93
CA ILE A 384 -7.97 19.83 -6.37
C ILE A 384 -7.90 18.44 -7.00
N ASN A 385 -8.59 17.45 -6.42
CA ASN A 385 -8.63 16.10 -6.97
C ASN A 385 -9.25 16.06 -8.37
N ASP A 386 -10.40 16.71 -8.54
CA ASP A 386 -11.14 16.77 -9.80
C ASP A 386 -10.35 17.55 -10.86
N LEU A 387 -9.68 18.63 -10.46
CA LEU A 387 -8.82 19.43 -11.34
C LEU A 387 -7.63 18.61 -11.87
N VAL A 388 -6.92 17.90 -10.99
CA VAL A 388 -5.79 17.03 -11.39
C VAL A 388 -6.26 15.87 -12.25
N THR A 389 -7.39 15.25 -11.89
CA THR A 389 -7.97 14.14 -12.67
C THR A 389 -8.34 14.59 -14.08
N THR A 390 -9.01 15.74 -14.19
CA THR A 390 -9.39 16.35 -15.47
C THR A 390 -8.15 16.68 -16.31
N TYR A 391 -7.11 17.23 -15.68
CA TYR A 391 -5.84 17.49 -16.35
C TYR A 391 -5.26 16.20 -16.94
N LEU A 392 -5.10 15.14 -16.15
CA LEU A 392 -4.52 13.86 -16.59
C LEU A 392 -5.30 13.22 -17.75
N ILE A 393 -6.64 13.24 -17.68
CA ILE A 393 -7.51 12.75 -18.76
C ILE A 393 -7.28 13.54 -20.06
N GLN A 394 -7.17 14.86 -19.96
CA GLN A 394 -6.99 15.73 -21.12
C GLN A 394 -5.59 15.69 -21.72
N THR A 395 -4.54 15.46 -20.91
CA THR A 395 -3.15 15.60 -21.36
C THR A 395 -2.52 14.34 -21.89
N GLU A 396 -2.89 13.15 -21.40
CA GLU A 396 -2.03 11.97 -21.58
C GLU A 396 -2.72 10.71 -22.15
N GLN A 397 -3.99 10.79 -22.57
CA GLN A 397 -4.73 9.64 -23.12
C GLN A 397 -4.59 8.36 -22.27
N TYR A 398 -4.49 8.50 -20.94
CA TYR A 398 -4.34 7.34 -20.06
C TYR A 398 -5.64 6.55 -19.95
N ASN A 399 -5.51 5.22 -19.92
CA ASN A 399 -6.59 4.36 -19.45
C ASN A 399 -6.86 4.66 -17.97
N GLN A 400 -8.14 4.66 -17.57
CA GLN A 400 -8.54 4.99 -16.19
C GLN A 400 -7.83 4.20 -15.10
N SER A 401 -7.38 2.98 -15.42
CA SER A 401 -6.64 2.13 -14.48
C SER A 401 -5.28 2.71 -14.08
N GLN A 402 -4.71 3.65 -14.85
CA GLN A 402 -3.43 4.28 -14.55
C GLN A 402 -3.59 5.62 -13.82
N ILE A 403 -4.80 6.20 -13.80
CA ILE A 403 -5.02 7.58 -13.36
C ILE A 403 -4.89 7.73 -11.83
N SER A 404 -5.37 6.78 -11.03
CA SER A 404 -5.36 6.89 -9.55
C SER A 404 -3.94 7.06 -8.99
N ASP A 405 -2.97 6.23 -9.44
CA ASP A 405 -1.57 6.34 -9.01
C ASP A 405 -0.89 7.64 -9.50
N LEU A 406 -1.33 8.15 -10.65
CA LEU A 406 -0.79 9.37 -11.25
C LEU A 406 -1.33 10.64 -10.58
N ILE A 407 -2.53 10.62 -10.00
CA ILE A 407 -3.09 11.76 -9.27
C ILE A 407 -2.16 12.17 -8.12
N GLY A 408 -1.69 11.21 -7.32
CA GLY A 408 -0.76 11.47 -6.21
C GLY A 408 0.55 12.08 -6.68
N LYS A 409 1.16 11.50 -7.74
CA LYS A 409 2.40 12.00 -8.35
C LYS A 409 2.25 13.43 -8.86
N THR A 410 1.17 13.68 -9.58
CA THR A 410 0.87 15.00 -10.16
C THR A 410 0.62 16.03 -9.07
N LYS A 411 -0.10 15.67 -8.01
CA LYS A 411 -0.29 16.55 -6.85
C LYS A 411 1.04 16.94 -6.20
N LEU A 412 1.94 15.98 -5.99
CA LEU A 412 3.27 16.26 -5.43
C LEU A 412 4.12 17.14 -6.36
N ALA A 413 4.11 16.86 -7.67
CA ALA A 413 4.81 17.68 -8.65
C ALA A 413 4.29 19.13 -8.67
N CYS A 414 2.97 19.33 -8.61
CA CYS A 414 2.37 20.65 -8.43
C CYS A 414 2.85 21.33 -7.15
N LYS A 415 2.81 20.64 -6.00
CA LYS A 415 3.27 21.22 -4.73
C LYS A 415 4.73 21.68 -4.80
N ARG A 416 5.62 20.86 -5.36
CA ARG A 416 7.04 21.22 -5.58
C ARG A 416 7.18 22.46 -6.47
N LEU A 417 6.45 22.51 -7.58
CA LEU A 417 6.47 23.65 -8.49
C LEU A 417 5.94 24.93 -7.83
N ILE A 418 4.80 24.85 -7.14
CA ILE A 418 4.20 25.97 -6.40
C ILE A 418 5.18 26.51 -5.35
N ALA A 419 5.78 25.62 -4.55
CA ALA A 419 6.75 26.00 -3.54
C ALA A 419 8.00 26.65 -4.16
N TYR A 420 8.53 26.08 -5.25
CA TYR A 420 9.69 26.63 -5.93
C TYR A 420 9.41 28.03 -6.49
N GLN A 421 8.29 28.20 -7.19
CA GLN A 421 7.87 29.49 -7.73
C GLN A 421 7.64 30.54 -6.63
N TYR A 422 7.07 30.13 -5.48
CA TYR A 422 6.91 31.00 -4.32
C TYR A 422 8.26 31.52 -3.79
N ILE A 423 9.28 30.66 -3.71
CA ILE A 423 10.62 31.04 -3.23
C ILE A 423 11.39 31.88 -4.25
N GLU A 424 11.26 31.56 -5.53
CA GLU A 424 11.92 32.31 -6.61
C GLU A 424 11.32 33.70 -6.82
N ALA A 425 10.01 33.87 -6.59
CA ALA A 425 9.35 35.17 -6.67
C ALA A 425 9.72 36.13 -5.52
N GLN A 426 10.35 35.64 -4.45
CA GLN A 426 10.76 36.46 -3.32
C GLN A 426 12.07 37.22 -3.59
N SER A 427 12.14 38.46 -3.08
CA SER A 427 13.40 39.18 -2.97
C SER A 427 14.35 38.47 -2.00
N GLU A 428 15.65 38.77 -2.11
CA GLU A 428 16.69 38.18 -1.25
C GLU A 428 16.39 38.38 0.26
N LEU A 429 15.94 39.58 0.65
CA LEU A 429 15.54 39.88 2.02
C LEU A 429 14.34 39.04 2.47
N SER A 430 13.31 38.89 1.62
CA SER A 430 12.14 38.08 1.92
C SER A 430 12.49 36.60 2.05
N ARG A 431 13.41 36.11 1.21
CA ARG A 431 13.90 34.73 1.26
C ARG A 431 14.69 34.45 2.53
N SER A 432 15.54 35.38 2.98
CA SER A 432 16.24 35.29 4.27
C SER A 432 15.26 35.20 5.43
N ARG A 433 14.24 36.06 5.46
CA ARG A 433 13.18 36.02 6.48
C ARG A 433 12.36 34.73 6.43
N CYS A 434 12.09 34.21 5.23
CA CYS A 434 11.43 32.93 5.05
C CYS A 434 12.26 31.80 5.68
N LYS A 435 13.58 31.84 5.47
CA LYS A 435 14.52 30.86 6.05
C LYS A 435 14.52 30.94 7.58
N GLU A 436 14.65 32.14 8.15
CA GLU A 436 14.58 32.34 9.61
C GLU A 436 13.26 31.83 10.21
N LYS A 437 12.13 32.07 9.53
CA LYS A 437 10.83 31.54 9.97
C LYS A 437 10.76 30.03 9.88
N PHE A 438 11.32 29.44 8.84
CA PHE A 438 11.37 27.99 8.69
C PHE A 438 12.26 27.35 9.77
N GLU A 439 13.43 27.93 10.05
CA GLU A 439 14.31 27.50 11.14
C GLU A 439 13.59 27.61 12.50
N SER A 440 12.93 28.74 12.78
CA SER A 440 12.11 28.91 13.99
C SER A 440 10.93 27.93 14.06
N PHE A 441 10.37 27.53 12.92
CA PHE A 441 9.33 26.51 12.85
C PHE A 441 9.89 25.13 13.19
N LEU A 442 11.08 24.78 12.70
CA LEU A 442 11.73 23.52 13.07
C LEU A 442 12.03 23.48 14.57
N THR A 443 12.69 24.50 15.12
CA THR A 443 13.06 24.51 16.55
C THR A 443 11.85 24.57 17.48
N GLY A 444 10.80 25.31 17.10
CA GLY A 444 9.63 25.53 17.95
C GLY A 444 8.53 24.49 17.79
N GLN A 445 8.30 24.01 16.56
CA GLN A 445 7.17 23.14 16.23
C GLN A 445 7.60 21.71 15.91
N LEU A 446 8.78 21.47 15.33
CA LEU A 446 9.25 20.15 14.91
C LEU A 446 10.69 19.84 15.37
N PRO A 447 10.98 19.88 16.68
CA PRO A 447 12.36 19.80 17.20
C PRO A 447 13.07 18.49 16.80
N GLU A 448 12.32 17.39 16.63
CA GLU A 448 12.86 16.10 16.15
C GLU A 448 13.39 16.13 14.71
N GLN A 449 13.05 17.17 13.93
CA GLN A 449 13.50 17.35 12.55
C GLN A 449 14.60 18.42 12.44
N GLU A 450 15.00 19.05 13.55
CA GLU A 450 15.98 20.17 13.57
C GLU A 450 17.35 19.77 13.01
N HIS A 451 17.77 18.51 13.19
CA HIS A 451 19.07 18.00 12.76
C HIS A 451 19.11 17.40 11.34
N ILE A 452 17.99 17.38 10.61
CA ILE A 452 17.90 16.72 9.31
C ILE A 452 18.28 17.69 8.20
N ASP A 453 19.57 17.91 7.92
CA ASP A 453 20.17 18.50 6.69
C ASP A 453 19.50 19.77 6.07
N GLY A 454 18.49 20.35 6.70
CA GLY A 454 17.52 21.26 6.08
C GLY A 454 17.86 22.72 6.31
N THR A 455 18.61 23.01 7.38
CA THR A 455 19.07 24.36 7.72
C THR A 455 20.24 24.82 6.84
N GLU A 456 21.06 23.90 6.35
CA GLU A 456 22.18 24.21 5.44
C GLU A 456 21.77 24.28 3.96
N ARG A 457 20.69 23.59 3.57
CA ARG A 457 20.24 23.55 2.17
C ARG A 457 19.50 24.82 1.75
N PRO A 458 19.65 25.27 0.50
CA PRO A 458 18.84 26.37 -0.04
C PRO A 458 17.34 26.02 -0.06
N LEU A 459 16.48 26.98 0.30
CA LEU A 459 15.01 26.78 0.32
C LEU A 459 14.46 26.32 -1.05
N ALA A 460 15.04 26.80 -2.14
CA ALA A 460 14.67 26.37 -3.50
C ALA A 460 14.93 24.88 -3.73
N GLN A 461 16.02 24.33 -3.17
CA GLN A 461 16.33 22.91 -3.25
C GLN A 461 15.33 22.09 -2.40
N LEU A 462 15.02 22.55 -1.18
CA LEU A 462 14.00 21.91 -0.35
C LEU A 462 12.63 21.86 -1.04
N ALA A 463 12.27 22.94 -1.76
CA ALA A 463 11.06 23.00 -2.57
C ALA A 463 11.06 21.96 -3.70
N LEU A 464 12.16 21.86 -4.46
CA LEU A 464 12.30 20.91 -5.57
C LEU A 464 12.29 19.46 -5.10
N ASP A 465 12.95 19.17 -3.98
CA ASP A 465 12.99 17.85 -3.37
C ASP A 465 11.62 17.45 -2.79
N GLY A 466 10.74 18.41 -2.54
CA GLY A 466 9.49 18.17 -1.82
C GLY A 466 9.74 17.74 -0.39
N GLU A 467 10.73 18.36 0.27
CA GLU A 467 11.11 18.03 1.64
C GLU A 467 9.91 18.22 2.58
N PHE A 468 9.64 17.20 3.41
CA PHE A 468 8.41 17.08 4.18
C PHE A 468 8.22 18.26 5.15
N SER A 469 9.24 18.59 5.94
CA SER A 469 9.15 19.63 6.96
C SER A 469 8.93 21.02 6.34
N PHE A 470 9.57 21.28 5.20
CA PHE A 470 9.42 22.52 4.45
C PHE A 470 8.05 22.64 3.78
N MET A 471 7.55 21.55 3.18
CA MET A 471 6.19 21.51 2.63
C MET A 471 5.13 21.70 3.71
N LEU A 472 5.34 21.11 4.90
CA LEU A 472 4.45 21.30 6.04
C LEU A 472 4.46 22.75 6.54
N PHE A 473 5.64 23.38 6.64
CA PHE A 473 5.79 24.80 6.97
C PHE A 473 5.03 25.71 5.99
N LEU A 474 5.24 25.53 4.68
CA LEU A 474 4.55 26.34 3.66
C LEU A 474 3.03 26.15 3.66
N ASP A 475 2.56 24.94 3.98
CA ASP A 475 1.12 24.68 4.07
C ASP A 475 0.51 25.23 5.36
N TYR A 476 1.23 25.16 6.48
CA TYR A 476 0.73 25.55 7.78
C TYR A 476 0.81 27.07 8.02
N GLU A 477 1.97 27.68 7.79
CA GLU A 477 2.23 29.10 8.07
C GLU A 477 1.79 30.02 6.91
N VAL A 478 1.90 29.53 5.67
CA VAL A 478 1.62 30.34 4.47
C VAL A 478 0.29 29.94 3.81
N ASN A 479 -0.23 28.73 4.07
CA ASN A 479 -1.39 28.16 3.38
C ASN A 479 -1.23 28.19 1.85
N LEU A 480 -0.03 27.82 1.40
CA LEU A 480 0.40 28.00 0.02
C LEU A 480 -0.34 27.11 -0.99
N PHE A 481 -0.77 25.91 -0.59
CA PHE A 481 -1.31 24.89 -1.51
C PHE A 481 -2.83 25.02 -1.70
N SER A 482 -3.27 26.17 -2.21
CA SER A 482 -4.67 26.45 -2.52
C SER A 482 -5.09 25.89 -3.89
N ILE A 483 -6.41 25.80 -4.12
CA ILE A 483 -6.96 25.39 -5.42
C ILE A 483 -6.43 26.28 -6.55
N ASP A 484 -6.34 27.60 -6.32
CA ASP A 484 -5.89 28.54 -7.34
C ASP A 484 -4.41 28.37 -7.66
N ALA A 485 -3.57 28.10 -6.66
CA ALA A 485 -2.16 27.74 -6.88
C ALA A 485 -2.04 26.47 -7.74
N PHE A 486 -2.91 25.47 -7.54
CA PHE A 486 -2.95 24.28 -8.39
C PHE A 486 -3.40 24.58 -9.83
N LYS A 487 -4.38 25.47 -10.03
CA LYS A 487 -4.82 25.88 -11.37
C LYS A 487 -3.71 26.57 -12.15
N GLU A 488 -2.90 27.38 -11.49
CA GLU A 488 -1.74 28.06 -12.10
C GLU A 488 -0.59 27.09 -12.41
N ALA A 489 -0.33 26.13 -11.51
CA ALA A 489 0.79 25.19 -11.64
C ALA A 489 0.56 24.09 -12.69
N LEU A 490 -0.65 23.54 -12.81
CA LEU A 490 -0.95 22.40 -13.68
C LEU A 490 -0.58 22.64 -15.16
N PRO A 491 -0.95 23.77 -15.81
CA PRO A 491 -0.55 24.05 -17.18
C PRO A 491 0.97 24.13 -17.39
N LEU A 492 1.72 24.48 -16.34
CA LEU A 492 3.18 24.65 -16.39
C LEU A 492 3.94 23.32 -16.25
N LEU A 493 3.32 22.28 -15.66
CA LEU A 493 3.93 20.95 -15.58
C LEU A 493 4.27 20.37 -16.97
N LYS A 494 3.40 20.64 -17.96
CA LYS A 494 3.62 20.29 -19.38
C LYS A 494 4.94 20.82 -19.96
N LYS A 495 5.44 21.94 -19.43
CA LYS A 495 6.64 22.63 -19.93
C LYS A 495 7.93 22.14 -19.25
N CYS A 496 7.84 21.40 -18.15
CA CYS A 496 9.01 21.03 -17.33
C CYS A 496 9.23 19.53 -17.11
N HIS A 497 8.22 18.67 -16.99
CA HIS A 497 8.46 17.28 -16.54
C HIS A 497 7.36 16.27 -16.99
N LEU A 498 7.48 15.73 -18.20
CA LEU A 498 6.84 14.45 -18.55
C LEU A 498 7.85 13.34 -18.86
N ASP A 499 9.02 13.67 -19.41
CA ASP A 499 10.06 12.67 -19.73
C ASP A 499 10.78 12.13 -18.48
N THR A 500 10.81 12.92 -17.40
CA THR A 500 11.52 12.57 -16.16
C THR A 500 10.69 11.70 -15.22
N LEU A 501 9.34 11.71 -15.37
CA LEU A 501 8.42 10.82 -14.66
C LEU A 501 8.39 9.40 -15.24
N LYS A 502 8.82 9.22 -16.50
CA LYS A 502 8.98 7.91 -17.16
C LYS A 502 10.32 7.22 -16.85
N GLY A 503 11.31 7.96 -16.34
CA GLY A 503 12.72 7.53 -16.34
C GLY A 503 13.33 7.05 -15.01
N LYS A 504 12.56 6.88 -13.93
CA LYS A 504 13.07 6.35 -12.64
C LYS A 504 12.23 5.21 -12.05
N ALA A 505 11.58 4.45 -12.92
CA ALA A 505 11.13 3.10 -12.64
C ALA A 505 11.98 2.16 -13.52
N ALA A 506 13.21 1.93 -13.08
CA ALA A 506 14.07 0.84 -13.53
C ALA A 506 14.60 0.16 -12.28
#